data_AF-A0A1V4YPE5-F1
#
_entry.id   AF-A0A1V4YPE5-F1
#
_cell.length_a   1.000
_cell.length_b   1.000
_cell.length_c   1.000
_cell.angle_alpha   90.00
_cell.angle_beta   90.00
_cell.angle_gamma   90.00
#
_symmetry.space_group_name_H-M   'P 1'
#
loop_
_entity.id
_entity.type
_entity.pdbx_description
1 polymer ?
#
loop_
_entity_poly.entity_id
_entity_poly.type
_entity_poly.pdbx_seq_one_letter_code
_entity_poly.pdbx_strand_id
1 'polypeptide(L)'
;MNIIMIKLKYPGDFMDTDNERTWMINKLNRYKSSMKSRENDLLEQLSKYYKKDESEINGQYKVDGGFKDLEYDIYNNPYETYLVAQIKIVRALPSILNKHITCLKEGNDVDHVIESLEYEIYKIKKVVYSNIKEWEILLNHLSDYRRLEIEKNPKGPGDLIIKELFWIKEFEEGLK
;
A
#
# COMPACT_ATOMS: atom_id res chain seq x y z
N MET A 1 0.50 -7.69 8.76
CA MET A 1 0.49 -7.99 7.31
C MET A 1 0.57 -6.66 6.57
N ASN A 2 1.76 -6.31 6.07
CA ASN A 2 2.02 -5.07 5.31
C ASN A 2 1.54 -5.25 3.88
N ILE A 3 0.96 -4.20 3.28
CA ILE A 3 0.40 -4.28 1.94
C ILE A 3 1.50 -4.39 0.87
N ILE A 4 2.76 -4.06 1.16
CA ILE A 4 3.73 -3.77 0.09
C ILE A 4 4.97 -4.62 0.23
N MET A 5 4.87 -5.78 -0.42
CA MET A 5 5.62 -6.11 -1.63
C MET A 5 4.96 -7.38 -2.12
N ILE A 6 4.04 -7.31 -3.07
CA ILE A 6 3.87 -8.48 -3.90
C ILE A 6 5.21 -8.59 -4.63
N LYS A 7 6.14 -9.40 -4.12
CA LYS A 7 7.20 -9.93 -4.97
C LYS A 7 6.44 -10.76 -6.02
N LEU A 8 6.09 -10.12 -7.13
CA LEU A 8 5.43 -10.75 -8.26
C LEU A 8 6.39 -11.70 -8.97
N LYS A 9 7.71 -11.58 -8.70
CA LYS A 9 8.73 -12.57 -9.04
C LYS A 9 8.29 -13.98 -8.64
N TYR A 10 8.04 -14.79 -9.66
CA TYR A 10 7.78 -16.21 -9.58
C TYR A 10 9.06 -16.96 -9.17
N PRO A 11 8.94 -18.15 -8.59
CA PRO A 11 10.09 -19.04 -8.40
C PRO A 11 10.57 -19.58 -9.76
N GLY A 12 11.56 -18.91 -10.36
CA GLY A 12 12.51 -19.30 -11.40
C GLY A 12 12.22 -20.41 -12.45
N ASP A 13 12.49 -20.06 -13.71
CA ASP A 13 12.96 -20.81 -14.91
C ASP A 13 12.36 -22.17 -15.33
N PHE A 14 11.41 -22.77 -14.59
CA PHE A 14 10.89 -24.12 -14.91
C PHE A 14 9.37 -24.25 -14.94
N MET A 15 8.62 -23.14 -14.87
CA MET A 15 7.17 -23.18 -15.09
C MET A 15 6.85 -22.95 -16.56
N ASP A 16 6.06 -23.85 -17.14
CA ASP A 16 5.37 -23.62 -18.41
C ASP A 16 4.46 -22.37 -18.30
N THR A 17 4.34 -21.59 -19.38
CA THR A 17 3.66 -20.28 -19.40
C THR A 17 2.20 -20.36 -18.96
N ASP A 18 1.53 -21.48 -19.24
CA ASP A 18 0.13 -21.70 -18.84
C ASP A 18 -0.01 -21.97 -17.33
N ASN A 19 1.00 -22.63 -16.74
CA ASN A 19 1.07 -22.85 -15.29
C ASN A 19 1.42 -21.54 -14.56
N GLU A 20 2.30 -20.73 -15.14
CA GLU A 20 2.66 -19.41 -14.62
C GLU A 20 1.47 -18.45 -14.60
N ARG A 21 0.76 -18.32 -15.72
CA ARG A 21 -0.46 -17.51 -15.83
C ARG A 21 -1.51 -17.94 -14.80
N THR A 22 -1.76 -19.24 -14.70
CA THR A 22 -2.73 -19.79 -13.74
C THR A 22 -2.33 -19.51 -12.30
N TRP A 23 -1.04 -19.66 -11.99
CA TRP A 23 -0.50 -19.31 -10.68
C TRP A 23 -0.70 -17.84 -10.36
N MET A 24 -0.40 -16.95 -11.31
CA MET A 24 -0.54 -15.51 -11.12
C MET A 24 -1.99 -15.10 -10.91
N ILE A 25 -2.93 -15.59 -11.73
CA ILE A 25 -4.37 -15.35 -11.56
C ILE A 25 -4.82 -15.76 -10.15
N ASN A 26 -4.38 -16.93 -9.67
CA ASN A 26 -4.72 -17.41 -8.34
C ASN A 26 -4.13 -16.53 -7.23
N LYS A 27 -2.88 -16.09 -7.39
CA LYS A 27 -2.21 -15.18 -6.44
C LYS A 27 -2.95 -13.83 -6.35
N LEU A 28 -3.27 -13.23 -7.48
CA LEU A 28 -4.00 -11.95 -7.53
C LEU A 28 -5.42 -12.08 -6.96
N ASN A 29 -6.12 -13.18 -7.24
CA ASN A 29 -7.45 -13.41 -6.65
C ASN A 29 -7.40 -13.58 -5.13
N ARG A 30 -6.42 -14.32 -4.59
CA ARG A 30 -6.22 -14.45 -3.13
C ARG A 30 -5.92 -13.10 -2.50
N TYR A 31 -5.05 -12.31 -3.12
CA TYR A 31 -4.71 -10.98 -2.66
C TYR A 31 -5.95 -10.07 -2.64
N LYS A 32 -6.72 -10.04 -3.73
CA LYS A 32 -7.99 -9.32 -3.82
C LYS A 32 -8.99 -9.73 -2.74
N SER A 33 -9.18 -11.03 -2.49
CA SER A 33 -10.10 -11.50 -1.44
C SER A 33 -9.67 -11.06 -0.05
N SER A 34 -8.36 -11.01 0.22
CA SER A 34 -7.84 -10.57 1.52
C SER A 34 -8.08 -9.08 1.79
N MET A 35 -8.21 -8.25 0.74
CA MET A 35 -8.42 -6.80 0.87
C MET A 35 -9.72 -6.46 1.58
N LYS A 36 -10.81 -7.17 1.31
CA LYS A 36 -12.11 -6.87 1.94
C LYS A 36 -12.07 -7.11 3.45
N SER A 37 -11.47 -8.23 3.88
CA SER A 37 -11.27 -8.48 5.31
C SER A 37 -10.38 -7.41 5.92
N ARG A 38 -9.31 -7.04 5.22
CA ARG A 38 -8.35 -6.05 5.69
C ARG A 38 -8.95 -4.66 5.83
N GLU A 39 -9.83 -4.26 4.92
CA GLU A 39 -10.54 -2.98 5.00
C GLU A 39 -11.32 -2.89 6.32
N ASN A 40 -12.09 -3.92 6.65
CA ASN A 40 -12.86 -3.96 7.90
C ASN A 40 -11.94 -3.85 9.13
N ASP A 41 -10.84 -4.59 9.14
CA ASP A 41 -9.86 -4.54 10.26
C ASP A 41 -9.25 -3.15 10.42
N LEU A 42 -8.94 -2.47 9.30
CA LEU A 42 -8.36 -1.12 9.31
C LEU A 42 -9.38 -0.09 9.78
N LEU A 43 -10.63 -0.20 9.33
CA LEU A 43 -11.73 0.66 9.76
C LEU A 43 -12.02 0.48 11.25
N GLU A 44 -11.99 -0.76 11.76
CA GLU A 44 -12.17 -1.03 13.18
C GLU A 44 -11.02 -0.43 14.01
N GLN A 45 -9.77 -0.60 13.58
CA GLN A 45 -8.61 0.02 14.23
C GLN A 45 -8.70 1.54 14.26
N LEU A 46 -9.11 2.16 13.15
CA LEU A 46 -9.28 3.61 13.07
C LEU A 46 -10.42 4.10 13.97
N SER A 47 -11.55 3.38 13.99
CA SER A 47 -12.68 3.70 14.89
C SER A 47 -12.27 3.61 16.35
N LYS A 48 -11.52 2.56 16.75
CA LYS A 48 -10.98 2.44 18.11
C LYS A 48 -10.01 3.58 18.44
N TYR A 49 -9.19 3.99 17.48
CA TYR A 49 -8.28 5.11 17.64
C TYR A 49 -9.03 6.41 17.94
N TYR A 50 -10.05 6.75 17.15
CA TYR A 50 -10.86 7.95 17.39
C TYR A 50 -11.68 7.89 18.68
N LYS A 51 -12.22 6.73 19.07
CA LYS A 51 -12.93 6.59 20.36
C LYS A 51 -12.01 6.79 21.57
N LYS A 52 -10.74 6.43 21.44
CA LYS A 52 -9.73 6.68 22.48
C LYS A 52 -9.37 8.17 22.57
N ASP A 53 -9.47 8.89 21.45
CA ASP A 53 -9.21 10.32 21.34
C ASP A 53 -10.40 11.17 21.82
N GLU A 54 -11.64 10.70 21.61
CA GLU A 54 -12.87 11.34 22.11
C GLU A 54 -12.98 11.37 23.64
N SER A 55 -12.26 10.50 24.37
CA SER A 55 -12.11 10.63 25.83
C SER A 55 -11.20 11.79 26.26
N GLU A 56 -10.48 12.43 25.34
CA GLU A 56 -9.61 13.58 25.60
C GLU A 56 -10.09 14.89 24.93
N ILE A 57 -10.89 14.85 23.85
CA ILE A 57 -11.32 16.09 23.16
C ILE A 57 -12.77 15.99 22.65
N ASN A 58 -13.64 16.85 23.20
CA ASN A 58 -14.96 17.17 22.64
C ASN A 58 -14.82 17.72 21.20
N GLY A 59 -15.09 16.90 20.19
CA GLY A 59 -15.15 17.34 18.80
C GLY A 59 -16.01 16.41 17.96
N GLN A 60 -17.21 16.83 17.59
CA GLN A 60 -18.02 16.12 16.61
C GLN A 60 -17.34 16.20 15.24
N TYR A 61 -16.74 15.10 14.77
CA TYR A 61 -16.14 15.04 13.44
C TYR A 61 -17.15 14.52 12.42
N LYS A 62 -17.68 15.42 11.60
CA LYS A 62 -18.41 15.09 10.37
C LYS A 62 -17.87 15.95 9.22
N VAL A 63 -17.26 15.30 8.23
CA VAL A 63 -17.18 15.81 6.86
C VAL A 63 -17.32 14.60 5.91
N ASP A 64 -18.04 14.82 4.81
CA ASP A 64 -18.58 13.83 3.87
C ASP A 64 -17.63 12.65 3.54
N GLY A 65 -18.11 11.42 3.69
CA GLY A 65 -17.35 10.21 3.36
C GLY A 65 -16.45 9.66 4.48
N GLY A 66 -16.35 10.36 5.62
CA GLY A 66 -16.05 9.79 6.93
C GLY A 66 -14.58 9.68 7.37
N PHE A 67 -13.62 10.25 6.65
CA PHE A 67 -12.21 10.27 7.07
C PHE A 67 -11.71 11.72 7.13
N LYS A 68 -10.85 12.05 8.10
CA LYS A 68 -10.08 13.30 8.03
C LYS A 68 -9.25 13.26 6.76
N ASP A 69 -9.33 14.31 5.96
CA ASP A 69 -8.37 14.47 4.87
C ASP A 69 -6.97 14.58 5.48
N LEU A 70 -6.01 13.94 4.81
CA LEU A 70 -4.59 14.00 5.18
C LEU A 70 -4.09 15.40 4.81
N GLU A 71 -4.48 16.39 5.59
CA GLU A 71 -4.05 17.78 5.47
C GLU A 71 -3.27 18.20 6.71
N TYR A 72 -2.05 18.68 6.46
CA TYR A 72 -1.18 19.53 7.29
C TYR A 72 -0.67 19.09 8.68
N ASP A 73 -1.18 18.04 9.35
CA ASP A 73 -0.72 17.64 10.71
C ASP A 73 -0.21 16.19 10.86
N ILE A 74 0.36 15.65 9.77
CA ILE A 74 0.58 14.20 9.56
C ILE A 74 1.73 13.63 10.42
N TYR A 75 2.73 14.44 10.77
CA TYR A 75 3.91 13.97 11.51
C TYR A 75 3.61 13.60 12.96
N ASN A 76 2.63 14.29 13.57
CA ASN A 76 2.24 14.09 14.95
C ASN A 76 1.43 12.82 15.17
N ASN A 77 0.90 12.23 14.08
CA ASN A 77 0.12 11.00 14.15
C ASN A 77 0.46 9.97 13.05
N PRO A 78 1.62 9.31 13.17
CA PRO A 78 2.04 8.27 12.23
C PRO A 78 1.04 7.10 12.16
N TYR A 79 0.32 6.81 13.25
CA TYR A 79 -0.61 5.69 13.30
C TYR A 79 -1.88 5.96 12.50
N GLU A 80 -2.54 7.10 12.72
CA GLU A 80 -3.71 7.52 11.95
C GLU A 80 -3.36 7.66 10.46
N THR A 81 -2.23 8.34 10.16
CA THR A 81 -1.73 8.51 8.79
C THR A 81 -1.59 7.17 8.09
N TYR A 82 -0.93 6.20 8.75
CA TYR A 82 -0.76 4.86 8.21
C TYR A 82 -2.12 4.19 7.95
N LEU A 83 -3.05 4.20 8.91
CA LEU A 83 -4.36 3.57 8.76
C LEU A 83 -5.15 4.18 7.59
N VAL A 84 -5.23 5.51 7.51
CA VAL A 84 -5.94 6.21 6.44
C VAL A 84 -5.32 5.91 5.08
N ALA A 85 -4.00 5.95 4.97
CA ALA A 85 -3.29 5.61 3.72
C ALA A 85 -3.59 4.18 3.27
N GLN A 86 -3.51 3.21 4.19
CA GLN A 86 -3.79 1.81 3.87
C GLN A 86 -5.24 1.59 3.46
N ILE A 87 -6.21 2.25 4.10
CA ILE A 87 -7.63 2.19 3.69
C ILE A 87 -7.81 2.72 2.27
N LYS A 88 -7.22 3.87 1.94
CA LYS A 88 -7.28 4.46 0.59
C LYS A 88 -6.70 3.50 -0.46
N ILE A 89 -5.57 2.86 -0.17
CA ILE A 89 -4.93 1.86 -1.05
C ILE A 89 -5.83 0.62 -1.22
N VAL A 90 -6.33 0.06 -0.12
CA VAL A 90 -7.19 -1.14 -0.12
C VAL A 90 -8.47 -0.93 -0.92
N ARG A 91 -9.03 0.28 -0.90
CA ARG A 91 -10.23 0.62 -1.70
C ARG A 91 -9.95 0.80 -3.17
N ALA A 92 -8.76 1.29 -3.53
CA ALA A 92 -8.40 1.57 -4.92
C ALA A 92 -7.94 0.31 -5.68
N LEU A 93 -7.25 -0.62 -5.01
CA LEU A 93 -6.63 -1.79 -5.66
C LEU A 93 -7.60 -2.80 -6.31
N PRO A 94 -8.80 -3.12 -5.78
CA PRO A 94 -9.64 -4.19 -6.31
C PRO A 94 -10.03 -4.03 -7.79
N SER A 95 -10.30 -2.80 -8.24
CA SER A 95 -10.64 -2.51 -9.64
C SER A 95 -9.46 -2.79 -10.57
N ILE A 96 -8.26 -2.37 -10.17
CA ILE A 96 -7.01 -2.58 -10.89
C ILE A 96 -6.66 -4.07 -10.95
N LEU A 97 -6.79 -4.78 -9.82
CA LEU A 97 -6.59 -6.23 -9.79
C LEU A 97 -7.54 -6.96 -10.72
N ASN A 98 -8.82 -6.58 -10.76
CA ASN A 98 -9.78 -7.19 -11.68
C ASN A 98 -9.38 -6.98 -13.15
N LYS A 99 -8.98 -5.75 -13.52
CA LYS A 99 -8.51 -5.46 -14.88
C LYS A 99 -7.33 -6.36 -15.27
N HIS A 100 -6.31 -6.49 -14.43
CA HIS A 100 -5.12 -7.28 -14.75
C HIS A 100 -5.39 -8.79 -14.72
N ILE A 101 -6.27 -9.26 -13.84
CA ILE A 101 -6.74 -10.66 -13.86
C ILE A 101 -7.46 -10.97 -15.17
N THR A 102 -8.27 -10.05 -15.70
CA THR A 102 -8.92 -10.21 -17.01
C THR A 102 -7.89 -10.27 -18.13
N CYS A 103 -6.90 -9.37 -18.15
CA CYS A 103 -5.81 -9.42 -19.12
C CYS A 103 -5.09 -10.77 -19.13
N LEU A 104 -4.76 -11.33 -17.96
CA LEU A 104 -4.15 -12.66 -17.89
C LEU A 104 -5.06 -13.74 -18.45
N LYS A 105 -6.36 -13.71 -18.14
CA LYS A 105 -7.34 -14.69 -18.66
C LYS A 105 -7.52 -14.62 -20.18
N GLU A 106 -7.33 -13.44 -20.76
CA GLU A 106 -7.41 -13.20 -22.21
C GLU A 106 -6.13 -13.65 -22.95
N GLY A 107 -5.11 -14.12 -22.22
CA GLY A 107 -3.88 -14.63 -22.81
C GLY A 107 -2.79 -13.58 -23.00
N ASN A 108 -2.94 -12.37 -22.43
CA ASN A 108 -1.88 -11.37 -22.46
C ASN A 108 -0.61 -11.89 -21.77
N ASP A 109 0.52 -11.41 -22.24
CA ASP A 109 1.84 -11.73 -21.71
C ASP A 109 1.93 -11.43 -20.20
N VAL A 110 2.46 -12.40 -19.44
CA VAL A 110 2.42 -12.34 -17.98
C VAL A 110 3.34 -11.24 -17.46
N ASP A 111 4.54 -11.11 -18.01
CA ASP A 111 5.51 -10.09 -17.62
C ASP A 111 4.96 -8.70 -17.89
N HIS A 112 4.40 -8.47 -19.08
CA HIS A 112 3.81 -7.18 -19.43
C HIS A 112 2.63 -6.80 -18.53
N VAL A 113 1.75 -7.75 -18.19
CA VAL A 113 0.64 -7.50 -17.25
C VAL A 113 1.18 -7.13 -15.88
N ILE A 114 2.25 -7.78 -15.41
CA ILE A 114 2.85 -7.49 -14.10
C ILE A 114 3.48 -6.11 -14.07
N GLU A 115 4.27 -5.74 -15.07
CA GLU A 115 4.85 -4.40 -15.18
C GLU A 115 3.76 -3.32 -15.16
N SER A 116 2.70 -3.53 -15.95
CA SER A 116 1.52 -2.65 -15.95
C SER A 116 0.86 -2.57 -14.57
N LEU A 117 0.73 -3.71 -13.88
CA LEU A 117 0.14 -3.76 -12.54
C LEU A 117 1.01 -3.00 -11.52
N GLU A 118 2.33 -3.19 -11.54
CA GLU A 118 3.27 -2.49 -10.66
C GLU A 118 3.20 -0.97 -10.87
N TYR A 119 3.09 -0.53 -12.13
CA TYR A 119 2.92 0.88 -12.46
C TYR A 119 1.59 1.46 -11.95
N GLU A 120 0.48 0.74 -12.08
CA GLU A 120 -0.82 1.17 -11.53
C GLU A 120 -0.79 1.24 -9.99
N ILE A 121 -0.15 0.26 -9.34
CA ILE A 121 0.07 0.26 -7.89
C ILE A 121 0.89 1.50 -7.49
N TYR A 122 1.95 1.82 -8.23
CA TYR A 122 2.75 3.02 -8.00
C TYR A 122 1.91 4.29 -8.06
N LYS A 123 1.10 4.48 -9.11
CA LYS A 123 0.25 5.67 -9.25
C LYS A 123 -0.70 5.85 -8.07
N ILE A 124 -1.35 4.78 -7.60
CA ILE A 124 -2.22 4.86 -6.41
C ILE A 124 -1.43 5.34 -5.20
N LYS A 125 -0.30 4.68 -4.91
CA LYS A 125 0.49 5.02 -3.72
C LYS A 125 1.02 6.44 -3.79
N LYS A 126 1.51 6.88 -4.95
CA LYS A 126 2.02 8.24 -5.13
C LYS A 126 0.94 9.27 -4.84
N VAL A 127 -0.30 9.03 -5.30
CA VAL A 127 -1.45 9.89 -4.96
C VAL A 127 -1.75 9.85 -3.46
N VAL A 128 -1.84 8.66 -2.86
CA VAL A 128 -2.17 8.51 -1.43
C VAL A 128 -1.13 9.17 -0.52
N TYR A 129 0.14 9.09 -0.87
CA TYR A 129 1.26 9.64 -0.10
C TYR A 129 1.73 11.02 -0.58
N SER A 130 1.04 11.64 -1.55
CA SER A 130 1.44 12.95 -2.11
C SER A 130 1.45 14.10 -1.08
N ASN A 131 0.67 13.97 -0.01
CA ASN A 131 0.52 15.01 1.00
C ASN A 131 1.41 14.82 2.24
N ILE A 132 2.32 13.83 2.24
CA ILE A 132 3.19 13.53 3.40
C ILE A 132 4.64 14.00 3.21
N LYS A 133 4.83 15.23 2.71
CA LYS A 133 6.14 15.77 2.30
C LYS A 133 7.19 15.76 3.41
N GLU A 134 6.77 15.95 4.66
CA GLU A 134 7.66 15.91 5.81
C GLU A 134 8.31 14.52 5.99
N TRP A 135 7.56 13.45 5.69
CA TRP A 135 8.07 12.08 5.70
C TRP A 135 8.97 11.79 4.49
N GLU A 136 8.76 12.44 3.35
CA GLU A 136 9.67 12.33 2.20
C GLU A 136 11.05 12.94 2.51
N ILE A 137 11.09 14.06 3.25
CA ILE A 137 12.35 14.69 3.68
C ILE A 137 13.17 13.73 4.55
N LEU A 138 12.52 12.99 5.46
CA LEU A 138 13.20 12.00 6.32
C LEU A 138 14.01 10.99 5.52
N LEU A 139 13.55 10.59 4.32
CA LEU A 139 14.23 9.58 3.52
C LEU A 139 15.69 9.96 3.21
N ASN A 140 15.98 11.27 3.09
CA ASN A 140 17.32 11.77 2.78
C ASN A 140 18.23 11.86 4.01
N HIS A 141 17.70 11.65 5.22
CA HIS A 141 18.42 11.74 6.49
C HIS A 141 18.57 10.38 7.19
N LEU A 142 17.94 9.33 6.67
CA LEU A 142 18.08 7.98 7.21
C LEU A 142 19.42 7.37 6.77
N SER A 143 20.17 6.83 7.72
CA SER A 143 21.36 6.04 7.42
C SER A 143 20.98 4.72 6.73
N ASP A 144 21.90 4.16 5.96
CA ASP A 144 21.71 2.85 5.30
C ASP A 144 21.37 1.75 6.32
N TYR A 145 21.98 1.80 7.51
CA TYR A 145 21.67 0.89 8.60
C TYR A 145 20.20 1.01 9.04
N ARG A 146 19.68 2.24 9.20
CA ARG A 146 18.29 2.44 9.61
C ARG A 146 17.32 2.04 8.51
N ARG A 147 17.65 2.29 7.24
CA ARG A 147 16.88 1.81 6.08
C ARG A 147 16.76 0.29 6.08
N LEU A 148 17.87 -0.43 6.24
CA LEU A 148 17.89 -1.89 6.32
C LEU A 148 17.07 -2.43 7.50
N GLU A 149 17.12 -1.76 8.65
CA GLU A 149 16.33 -2.14 9.82
C GLU A 149 14.82 -2.00 9.54
N ILE A 150 14.40 -0.87 8.97
CA ILE A 150 13.00 -0.60 8.59
C ILE A 150 12.51 -1.62 7.55
N GLU A 151 13.35 -1.95 6.57
CA GLU A 151 13.00 -2.92 5.52
C GLU A 151 12.72 -4.30 6.12
N LYS A 152 13.59 -4.77 7.02
CA LYS A 152 13.53 -6.10 7.63
C LYS A 152 12.51 -6.21 8.75
N ASN A 153 12.43 -5.22 9.63
CA ASN A 153 11.64 -5.28 10.86
C ASN A 153 11.11 -3.88 11.26
N PRO A 154 10.09 -3.36 10.57
CA PRO A 154 9.50 -2.06 10.91
C PRO A 154 8.90 -2.10 12.32
N LYS A 155 9.30 -1.15 13.17
CA LYS A 155 8.96 -1.11 14.60
C LYS A 155 7.62 -0.47 14.90
N GLY A 156 7.03 0.22 13.92
CA GLY A 156 5.76 0.90 14.10
C GLY A 156 5.25 1.60 12.84
N PRO A 157 4.15 2.36 12.95
CA PRO A 157 3.48 2.97 11.80
C PRO A 157 4.35 3.95 11.02
N GLY A 158 5.23 4.68 11.70
CA GLY A 158 6.20 5.56 11.03
C GLY A 158 7.18 4.78 10.13
N ASP A 159 7.72 3.66 10.63
CA ASP A 159 8.57 2.78 9.82
C ASP A 159 7.80 2.18 8.65
N LEU A 160 6.51 1.89 8.82
CA LEU A 160 5.64 1.41 7.74
C LEU A 160 5.44 2.47 6.67
N ILE A 161 5.18 3.73 7.05
CA ILE A 161 5.10 4.85 6.10
C ILE A 161 6.42 5.04 5.36
N ILE A 162 7.54 5.07 6.08
CA ILE A 162 8.88 5.21 5.49
C ILE A 162 9.17 4.08 4.50
N LYS A 163 8.78 2.85 4.84
CA LYS A 163 8.92 1.70 3.95
C LYS A 163 8.15 1.88 2.64
N GLU A 164 6.94 2.44 2.68
CA GLU A 164 6.18 2.72 1.47
C GLU A 164 6.80 3.82 0.61
N LEU A 165 7.29 4.87 1.26
CA LEU A 165 7.96 5.97 0.60
C LEU A 165 9.28 5.53 -0.07
N PHE A 166 10.06 4.65 0.57
CA PHE A 166 11.23 4.05 -0.06
C PHE A 166 10.86 3.27 -1.31
N TRP A 167 9.80 2.43 -1.24
CA TRP A 167 9.35 1.68 -2.42
C TRP A 167 8.94 2.61 -3.57
N ILE A 168 8.24 3.71 -3.29
CA ILE A 168 7.87 4.72 -4.29
C ILE A 168 9.14 5.32 -4.92
N LYS A 169 10.12 5.74 -4.10
CA LYS A 169 11.36 6.35 -4.58
C LYS A 169 12.20 5.38 -5.41
N GLU A 170 12.33 4.13 -4.98
CA GLU A 170 13.03 3.07 -5.73
C GLU A 170 12.36 2.79 -7.08
N PHE A 171 11.02 2.77 -7.12
CA PHE A 171 10.28 2.62 -8.37
C PHE A 171 10.54 3.81 -9.32
N GLU A 172 10.51 5.05 -8.81
CA GLU A 172 10.82 6.26 -9.58
C GLU A 172 12.27 6.28 -10.10
N GLU A 173 13.23 5.77 -9.33
CA GLU A 173 14.63 5.64 -9.73
C GLU A 173 14.79 4.58 -10.83
N GLY A 174 14.04 3.47 -10.77
CA GLY A 174 14.05 2.43 -11.80
C GLY A 174 13.33 2.78 -13.11
N LEU A 175 12.51 3.85 -13.12
CA LEU A 175 11.90 4.40 -14.34
C LEU A 175 12.85 5.27 -15.17
N LYS A 176 14.00 5.68 -14.60
CA LYS A 176 15.00 6.56 -15.25
C LYS A 176 16.06 5.77 -16.00
#